data_AF-M0HLJ7-F1
#
_entry.id   AF-M0HLJ7-F1
#
_cell.length_a   1.000
_cell.length_b   1.000
_cell.length_c   1.000
_cell.angle_alpha   90.00
_cell.angle_beta   90.00
_cell.angle_gamma   90.00
#
_symmetry.space_group_name_H-M   'P 1'
#
loop_
_entity.id
_entity.type
_entity.pdbx_description
1 polymer ?
#
loop_
_entity_poly.entity_id
_entity_poly.type
_entity_poly.pdbx_seq_one_letter_code
_entity_poly.pdbx_strand_id
1 'polypeptide(L)'
;MLGIERDGYYGLFAPGESAIAIEPVEPLRTMNMPVNTLSTAAESMKSLNSRGKISIKLPDPTKPRQQHNYEVLVDPAYRLYVWVSDSDQFDALHQMLSQGKSQYVPSLGLSEYLADIRYHGQFEVENDPTTGVVAVDSAVPNAVDRVIPDTETRCQIEESPAFMQADGSGRTTTGFTSYAYNPDAGPIHVRDPDTNIVDGHTVMFV
;
A
#
# COMPACT_ATOMS: atom_id res chain seq x y z
N MET A 1 7.19 9.10 6.76
CA MET A 1 8.66 9.14 6.82
C MET A 1 9.19 10.40 6.15
N LEU A 2 9.50 10.40 4.85
CA LEU A 2 10.15 11.50 4.11
C LEU A 2 9.32 12.79 3.92
N GLY A 3 8.00 12.77 4.12
CA GLY A 3 7.17 13.97 4.00
C GLY A 3 6.93 14.48 2.57
N ILE A 4 7.06 13.60 1.58
CA ILE A 4 6.87 13.93 0.16
C ILE A 4 5.45 14.46 -0.09
N GLU A 5 5.34 15.50 -0.92
CA GLU A 5 4.05 16.08 -1.32
C GLU A 5 3.24 15.10 -2.18
N ARG A 6 1.91 15.34 -2.24
CA ARG A 6 0.95 14.45 -2.91
C ARG A 6 1.36 14.05 -4.32
N ASP A 7 1.93 14.96 -5.10
CA ASP A 7 2.28 14.70 -6.50
C ASP A 7 3.80 14.59 -6.72
N GLY A 8 4.58 14.56 -5.64
CA GLY A 8 6.05 14.55 -5.67
C GLY A 8 6.68 13.15 -5.70
N TYR A 9 5.92 12.08 -5.44
CA TYR A 9 6.47 10.73 -5.29
C TYR A 9 6.46 9.90 -6.59
N TYR A 10 5.77 10.34 -7.63
CA TYR A 10 5.57 9.53 -8.84
C TYR A 10 6.89 9.21 -9.55
N GLY A 11 7.83 10.15 -9.61
CA GLY A 11 9.16 9.92 -10.19
C GLY A 11 10.02 9.01 -9.32
N LEU A 12 9.91 9.13 -8.00
CA LEU A 12 10.68 8.33 -7.05
C LEU A 12 10.32 6.84 -7.09
N PHE A 13 9.05 6.54 -7.35
CA PHE A 13 8.52 5.18 -7.44
C PHE A 13 8.14 4.79 -8.88
N ALA A 14 8.79 5.41 -9.87
CA ALA A 14 8.59 5.05 -11.27
C ALA A 14 9.21 3.67 -11.58
N PRO A 15 8.76 2.98 -12.64
CA PRO A 15 9.38 1.72 -13.07
C PRO A 15 10.89 1.89 -13.28
N GLY A 16 11.69 1.05 -12.64
CA GLY A 16 13.16 1.08 -12.71
C GLY A 16 13.84 2.07 -11.74
N GLU A 17 13.08 2.98 -11.13
CA GLU A 17 13.59 3.93 -10.11
C GLU A 17 13.36 3.43 -8.68
N SER A 18 12.51 2.42 -8.50
CA SER A 18 12.29 1.77 -7.20
C SER A 18 11.99 0.30 -7.38
N ALA A 19 12.12 -0.45 -6.29
CA ALA A 19 11.69 -1.83 -6.17
C ALA A 19 11.00 -2.02 -4.82
N ILE A 20 9.78 -2.57 -4.84
CA ILE A 20 8.99 -2.82 -3.62
C ILE A 20 8.50 -4.25 -3.57
N ALA A 21 8.69 -4.92 -2.45
CA ALA A 21 8.04 -6.20 -2.15
C ALA A 21 7.24 -6.10 -0.84
N ILE A 22 6.10 -6.79 -0.80
CA ILE A 22 5.14 -6.73 0.31
C ILE A 22 4.88 -8.15 0.79
N GLU A 23 5.18 -8.45 2.04
CA GLU A 23 4.95 -9.74 2.66
C GLU A 23 3.89 -9.60 3.76
N PRO A 24 2.73 -10.26 3.66
CA PRO A 24 1.83 -10.42 4.79
C PRO A 24 2.53 -11.27 5.86
N VAL A 25 2.59 -10.78 7.10
CA VAL A 25 3.20 -11.50 8.23
C VAL A 25 2.18 -11.90 9.30
N GLU A 26 0.92 -11.50 9.12
CA GLU A 26 -0.24 -11.92 9.91
C GLU A 26 -1.43 -12.18 8.98
N PRO A 27 -2.38 -13.09 9.34
CA PRO A 27 -3.53 -13.39 8.52
C PRO A 27 -4.40 -12.17 8.18
N LEU A 28 -4.64 -11.95 6.90
CA LEU A 28 -5.46 -10.87 6.34
C LEU A 28 -6.95 -11.22 6.43
N ARG A 29 -7.53 -10.91 7.59
CA ARG A 29 -8.97 -11.08 7.83
C ARG A 29 -9.74 -9.81 7.51
N THR A 30 -10.82 -9.94 6.75
CA THR A 30 -11.70 -8.81 6.45
C THR A 30 -12.90 -8.75 7.41
N MET A 31 -13.36 -7.54 7.69
CA MET A 31 -14.58 -7.24 8.43
C MET A 31 -15.37 -6.19 7.69
N ASN A 32 -16.68 -6.39 7.65
CA ASN A 32 -17.61 -5.43 7.10
C ASN A 32 -18.03 -4.42 8.19
N MET A 33 -17.81 -3.14 7.92
CA MET A 33 -18.10 -2.03 8.83
C MET A 33 -19.05 -1.02 8.16
N PRO A 34 -20.37 -1.14 8.40
CA PRO A 34 -21.34 -0.15 7.97
C PRO A 34 -21.20 1.15 8.79
N VAL A 35 -20.99 2.29 8.13
CA VAL A 35 -20.78 3.59 8.76
C VAL A 35 -21.73 4.64 8.18
N ASN A 36 -22.32 5.45 9.05
CA ASN A 36 -23.09 6.63 8.66
C ASN A 36 -22.19 7.86 8.70
N THR A 37 -21.83 8.39 7.52
CA THR A 37 -20.97 9.57 7.36
C THR A 37 -21.78 10.83 7.03
N LEU A 38 -21.13 11.97 7.21
CA LEU A 38 -21.63 13.26 6.75
C LEU A 38 -21.23 13.47 5.29
N SER A 39 -22.19 13.87 4.45
CA SER A 39 -21.90 14.30 3.09
C SER A 39 -21.15 15.64 3.11
N THR A 40 -20.04 15.72 2.40
CA THR A 40 -19.28 16.95 2.17
C THR A 40 -19.63 17.64 0.86
N ALA A 41 -20.58 17.08 0.08
CA ALA A 41 -21.07 17.68 -1.15
C ALA A 41 -21.74 19.04 -0.86
N ALA A 42 -21.53 20.02 -1.74
CA ALA A 42 -22.01 21.39 -1.53
C ALA A 42 -23.52 21.48 -1.26
N GLU A 43 -24.32 20.64 -1.90
CA GLU A 43 -25.77 20.54 -1.72
C GLU A 43 -26.22 19.96 -0.36
N SER A 44 -25.31 19.31 0.35
CA SER A 44 -25.54 18.74 1.69
C SER A 44 -25.03 19.65 2.80
N MET A 45 -24.52 20.84 2.45
CA MET A 45 -23.93 21.79 3.38
C MET A 45 -24.73 23.10 3.37
N LYS A 46 -25.10 23.60 4.54
CA LYS A 46 -25.68 24.94 4.74
C LYS A 46 -24.59 25.93 5.08
N SER A 47 -24.53 27.04 4.35
CA SER A 47 -23.61 28.14 4.64
C SER A 47 -24.29 29.18 5.53
N LEU A 48 -23.69 29.44 6.69
CA LEU A 48 -24.04 30.56 7.56
C LEU A 48 -23.12 31.74 7.22
N ASN A 49 -23.71 32.92 7.09
CA ASN A 49 -22.98 34.17 6.80
C ASN A 49 -22.16 34.12 5.49
N SER A 50 -22.76 33.62 4.41
CA SER A 50 -22.08 33.39 3.11
C SER A 50 -21.46 34.63 2.45
N ARG A 51 -21.86 35.84 2.87
CA ARG A 51 -21.36 37.13 2.36
C ARG A 51 -20.52 37.91 3.38
N GLY A 52 -20.24 37.33 4.55
CA GLY A 52 -19.42 37.95 5.60
C GLY A 52 -17.94 37.57 5.51
N LYS A 53 -17.09 38.24 6.31
CA LYS A 53 -15.64 37.93 6.40
C LYS A 53 -15.35 36.52 6.95
N ILE A 54 -16.28 35.96 7.72
CA ILE A 54 -16.24 34.59 8.22
C ILE A 54 -17.50 33.89 7.75
N SER A 55 -17.33 32.90 6.88
CA SER A 55 -18.38 32.01 6.37
C SER A 55 -18.18 30.63 6.99
N ILE A 56 -19.24 30.05 7.56
CA ILE A 56 -19.21 28.72 8.18
C ILE A 56 -20.10 27.81 7.36
N LYS A 57 -19.58 26.67 6.92
CA LYS A 57 -20.39 25.60 6.31
C LYS A 57 -20.64 24.51 7.33
N LEU A 58 -21.91 24.22 7.58
CA LEU A 58 -22.34 23.13 8.46
C LEU A 58 -23.11 22.09 7.64
N PRO A 59 -23.02 20.80 7.99
CA PRO A 59 -23.88 19.80 7.36
C PRO A 59 -25.36 20.11 7.60
N ASP A 60 -26.20 19.92 6.58
CA ASP A 60 -27.63 20.13 6.69
C ASP A 60 -28.28 18.99 7.51
N PRO A 61 -28.82 19.25 8.72
CA PRO A 61 -29.41 18.20 9.55
C PRO A 61 -30.69 17.59 8.97
N THR A 62 -31.28 18.21 7.93
CA THR A 62 -32.47 17.68 7.25
C THR A 62 -32.14 16.70 6.14
N LYS A 63 -30.87 16.59 5.73
CA LYS A 63 -30.43 15.62 4.74
C LYS A 63 -30.08 14.30 5.42
N PRO A 64 -30.38 13.14 4.80
CA PRO A 64 -29.98 11.86 5.34
C PRO A 64 -28.46 11.74 5.40
N ARG A 65 -27.96 10.93 6.33
CA ARG A 65 -26.54 10.55 6.39
C ARG A 65 -26.20 9.65 5.20
N GLN A 66 -24.95 9.71 4.74
CA GLN A 66 -24.46 8.78 3.74
C GLN A 66 -24.11 7.47 4.42
N GLN A 67 -24.74 6.39 4.00
CA GLN A 67 -24.43 5.06 4.51
C GLN A 67 -23.39 4.44 3.59
N HIS A 68 -22.19 4.23 4.12
CA HIS A 68 -21.11 3.55 3.42
C HIS A 68 -20.87 2.22 4.08
N ASN A 69 -20.61 1.22 3.25
CA ASN A 69 -20.28 -0.10 3.73
C ASN A 69 -18.79 -0.35 3.44
N TYR A 70 -17.95 -0.16 4.46
CA TYR A 70 -16.52 -0.35 4.32
C TYR A 70 -16.16 -1.80 4.55
N GLU A 71 -15.28 -2.35 3.71
CA GLU A 71 -14.54 -3.56 4.02
C GLU A 71 -13.18 -3.15 4.58
N VAL A 72 -12.85 -3.62 5.77
CA VAL A 72 -11.61 -3.28 6.47
C VAL A 72 -10.86 -4.55 6.86
N LEU A 73 -9.54 -4.44 6.98
CA LEU A 73 -8.72 -5.52 7.53
C LEU A 73 -8.65 -5.43 9.05
N VAL A 74 -8.65 -6.58 9.71
CA VAL A 74 -8.55 -6.70 11.18
C VAL A 74 -7.12 -7.04 11.54
N ASP A 75 -6.47 -6.14 12.27
CA ASP A 75 -5.09 -6.26 12.75
C ASP A 75 -4.06 -6.74 11.69
N PRO A 76 -4.06 -6.16 10.47
CA PRO A 76 -3.12 -6.58 9.43
C PRO A 76 -1.68 -6.18 9.81
N ALA A 77 -0.73 -7.03 9.44
CA ALA A 77 0.69 -6.73 9.55
C ALA A 77 1.42 -7.11 8.26
N TYR A 78 2.32 -6.23 7.84
CA TYR A 78 3.10 -6.40 6.62
C TYR A 78 4.57 -6.14 6.91
N ARG A 79 5.43 -6.88 6.23
CA ARG A 79 6.82 -6.52 6.04
C ARG A 79 7.00 -5.92 4.65
N LEU A 80 7.68 -4.79 4.60
CA LEU A 80 7.94 -4.03 3.38
C LEU A 80 9.43 -4.06 3.09
N TYR A 81 9.77 -4.44 1.87
CA TYR A 81 11.11 -4.37 1.31
C TYR A 81 11.12 -3.23 0.30
N VAL A 82 11.96 -2.22 0.52
CA VAL A 82 11.93 -0.99 -0.28
C VAL A 82 13.35 -0.64 -0.70
N TRP A 83 13.53 -0.46 -2.01
CA TRP A 83 14.71 0.11 -2.61
C TRP A 83 14.32 1.26 -3.55
N VAL A 84 15.18 2.28 -3.61
CA VAL A 84 15.00 3.47 -4.44
C VAL A 84 16.37 3.82 -5.05
N SER A 85 16.38 4.21 -6.32
CA SER A 85 17.58 4.52 -7.10
C SER A 85 18.27 5.81 -6.65
N ASP A 86 17.49 6.79 -6.20
CA ASP A 86 17.97 8.05 -5.62
C ASP A 86 18.60 7.79 -4.25
N SER A 87 19.94 7.82 -4.22
CA SER A 87 20.74 7.56 -3.01
C SER A 87 20.44 8.54 -1.88
N ASP A 88 20.18 9.82 -2.20
CA ASP A 88 19.93 10.83 -1.18
C ASP A 88 18.58 10.59 -0.51
N GLN A 89 17.56 10.22 -1.29
CA GLN A 89 16.24 9.85 -0.76
C GLN A 89 16.28 8.51 0.00
N PHE A 90 17.06 7.55 -0.49
CA PHE A 90 17.25 6.27 0.18
C PHE A 90 17.91 6.46 1.56
N ASP A 91 18.99 7.22 1.63
CA ASP A 91 19.71 7.53 2.88
C ASP A 91 18.84 8.32 3.86
N ALA A 92 18.06 9.29 3.36
CA ALA A 92 17.11 10.03 4.18
C ALA A 92 16.02 9.11 4.76
N LEU A 93 15.49 8.18 3.96
CA LEU A 93 14.49 7.21 4.41
C LEU A 93 15.08 6.31 5.51
N HIS A 94 16.27 5.76 5.27
CA HIS A 94 17.01 4.95 6.24
C HIS A 94 17.24 5.69 7.56
N GLN A 95 17.71 6.94 7.50
CA GLN A 95 17.97 7.74 8.69
C GLN A 95 16.70 8.01 9.49
N MET A 96 15.60 8.35 8.83
CA MET A 96 14.35 8.60 9.54
C MET A 96 13.80 7.31 10.17
N LEU A 97 13.85 6.18 9.46
CA LEU A 97 13.36 4.87 9.94
C LEU A 97 14.16 4.40 11.15
N SER A 98 15.49 4.46 11.08
CA SER A 98 16.37 4.09 12.19
C SER A 98 16.17 4.95 13.44
N GLN A 99 15.70 6.20 13.27
CA GLN A 99 15.36 7.11 14.37
C GLN A 99 13.88 7.04 14.81
N GLY A 100 13.04 6.24 14.14
CA GLY A 100 11.60 6.17 14.41
C GLY A 100 10.87 7.49 14.16
N LYS A 101 11.35 8.32 13.22
CA LYS A 101 10.80 9.67 12.94
C LYS A 101 9.99 9.69 11.67
N SER A 102 8.85 10.36 11.68
CA SER A 102 8.08 10.62 10.46
C SER A 102 7.61 12.07 10.41
N GLN A 103 7.62 12.67 9.21
CA GLN A 103 7.05 14.00 9.02
C GLN A 103 5.51 14.00 9.10
N TYR A 104 4.88 12.92 8.63
CA TYR A 104 3.46 12.65 8.76
C TYR A 104 3.24 11.32 9.46
N VAL A 105 2.13 11.19 10.18
CA VAL A 105 1.76 9.95 10.87
C VAL A 105 1.41 8.88 9.82
N PRO A 106 2.07 7.71 9.83
CA PRO A 106 1.75 6.62 8.92
C PRO A 106 0.38 6.01 9.20
N SER A 107 -0.29 5.56 8.14
CA SER A 107 -1.58 4.88 8.21
C SER A 107 -1.70 3.81 7.13
N LEU A 108 -2.52 2.79 7.36
CA LEU A 108 -2.83 1.73 6.41
C LEU A 108 -4.06 2.14 5.58
N GLY A 109 -3.81 2.92 4.53
CA GLY A 109 -4.85 3.38 3.59
C GLY A 109 -5.53 4.67 4.02
N LEU A 110 -6.45 4.61 4.99
CA LEU A 110 -7.17 5.79 5.50
C LEU A 110 -6.50 6.36 6.74
N SER A 111 -6.64 7.67 6.98
CA SER A 111 -6.04 8.37 8.12
C SER A 111 -6.47 7.87 9.49
N GLU A 112 -7.63 7.23 9.55
CA GLU A 112 -8.22 6.64 10.75
C GLU A 112 -7.55 5.31 11.14
N TYR A 113 -6.84 4.67 10.22
CA TYR A 113 -6.16 3.39 10.41
C TYR A 113 -4.66 3.61 10.64
N LEU A 114 -4.32 4.19 11.79
CA LEU A 114 -2.93 4.49 12.16
C LEU A 114 -2.06 3.23 12.13
N ALA A 115 -0.84 3.36 11.62
CA ALA A 115 0.11 2.26 11.51
C ALA A 115 1.24 2.42 12.52
N ASP A 116 1.61 1.33 13.18
CA ASP A 116 2.89 1.21 13.89
C ASP A 116 3.99 0.78 12.90
N ILE A 117 5.20 1.34 13.04
CA ILE A 117 6.32 1.05 12.15
C ILE A 117 7.50 0.54 12.97
N ARG A 118 8.00 -0.63 12.57
CA ARG A 118 9.26 -1.21 13.07
C ARG A 118 10.30 -1.25 11.96
N TYR A 119 11.44 -0.62 12.20
CA TYR A 119 12.58 -0.72 11.29
C TYR A 119 13.38 -2.00 11.57
N HIS A 120 13.56 -2.82 10.54
CA HIS A 120 14.26 -4.11 10.65
C HIS A 120 15.75 -4.03 10.27
N GLY A 121 16.14 -3.08 9.43
CA GLY A 121 17.53 -2.92 9.01
C GLY A 121 17.66 -2.61 7.52
N GLN A 122 18.91 -2.60 7.06
CA GLN A 122 19.28 -2.56 5.66
C GLN A 122 20.02 -3.86 5.36
N PHE A 123 19.62 -4.52 4.29
CA PHE A 123 20.12 -5.84 3.91
C PHE A 123 20.58 -5.80 2.46
N GLU A 124 21.57 -6.63 2.13
CA GLU A 124 21.92 -6.88 0.74
C GLU A 124 20.83 -7.71 0.05
N VAL A 125 20.67 -7.51 -1.24
CA VAL A 125 19.74 -8.27 -2.07
C VAL A 125 20.53 -9.35 -2.78
N GLU A 126 20.25 -10.61 -2.43
CA GLU A 126 20.87 -11.75 -3.07
C GLU A 126 19.99 -12.21 -4.24
N ASN A 127 20.59 -12.25 -5.44
CA ASN A 127 19.92 -12.81 -6.61
C ASN A 127 20.03 -14.33 -6.54
N ASP A 128 18.92 -15.00 -6.23
CA ASP A 128 18.79 -16.45 -6.35
C ASP A 128 17.74 -16.77 -7.42
N PRO A 129 18.15 -16.85 -8.71
CA PRO A 129 17.28 -17.31 -9.77
C PRO A 129 17.03 -18.81 -9.59
N THR A 130 16.09 -19.14 -8.73
CA THR A 130 15.69 -20.51 -8.49
C THR A 130 14.77 -20.97 -9.63
N THR A 131 15.13 -22.09 -10.27
CA THR A 131 14.31 -22.73 -11.31
C THR A 131 13.41 -23.80 -10.69
N GLY A 132 12.23 -24.02 -11.26
CA GLY A 132 11.24 -24.97 -10.76
C GLY A 132 10.14 -24.30 -9.94
N VAL A 133 9.68 -24.96 -8.88
CA VAL A 133 8.61 -24.44 -8.01
C VAL A 133 9.25 -23.91 -6.73
N VAL A 134 9.02 -22.63 -6.45
CA VAL A 134 9.64 -21.88 -5.35
C VAL A 134 8.53 -21.40 -4.42
N ALA A 135 8.77 -21.48 -3.11
CA ALA A 135 7.93 -20.84 -2.10
C ALA A 135 8.35 -19.37 -1.98
N VAL A 136 7.44 -18.45 -2.27
CA VAL A 136 7.65 -17.00 -2.21
C VAL A 136 6.90 -16.45 -1.00
N ASP A 137 7.62 -15.76 -0.11
CA ASP A 137 7.05 -15.20 1.13
C ASP A 137 6.24 -13.93 0.85
N SER A 138 6.69 -13.12 -0.13
CA SER A 138 5.97 -11.91 -0.53
C SER A 138 4.76 -12.19 -1.43
N ALA A 139 3.94 -11.15 -1.61
CA ALA A 139 3.03 -11.08 -2.75
C ALA A 139 3.83 -11.20 -4.07
N VAL A 140 3.16 -11.78 -5.06
CA VAL A 140 3.71 -12.14 -6.36
C VAL A 140 3.13 -11.19 -7.42
N PRO A 141 3.89 -10.17 -7.86
CA PRO A 141 3.44 -9.24 -8.87
C PRO A 141 3.47 -9.86 -10.27
N ASN A 142 2.41 -9.67 -11.06
CA ASN A 142 2.31 -9.98 -12.50
C ASN A 142 2.67 -11.42 -12.91
N ALA A 143 2.60 -12.37 -11.99
CA ALA A 143 2.90 -13.79 -12.23
C ALA A 143 1.81 -14.72 -11.68
N VAL A 144 0.56 -14.25 -11.66
CA VAL A 144 -0.62 -15.01 -11.21
C VAL A 144 -0.79 -16.33 -11.98
N ASP A 145 -0.46 -16.33 -13.28
CA ASP A 145 -0.51 -17.51 -14.16
C ASP A 145 0.54 -18.58 -13.82
N ARG A 146 1.58 -18.21 -13.05
CA ARG A 146 2.65 -19.09 -12.60
C ARG A 146 2.43 -19.64 -11.20
N VAL A 147 1.45 -19.13 -10.46
CA VAL A 147 1.07 -19.64 -9.14
C VAL A 147 0.59 -21.09 -9.28
N ILE A 148 1.14 -21.97 -8.45
CA ILE A 148 0.73 -23.37 -8.38
C ILE A 148 -0.36 -23.51 -7.29
N PRO A 149 -1.60 -23.84 -7.67
CA PRO A 149 -2.66 -24.08 -6.69
C PRO A 149 -2.30 -25.28 -5.81
N ASP A 150 -2.52 -25.13 -4.52
CA ASP A 150 -2.33 -26.16 -3.50
C ASP A 150 -3.59 -26.25 -2.64
N THR A 151 -3.91 -27.43 -2.11
CA THR A 151 -5.12 -27.66 -1.32
C THR A 151 -5.02 -27.07 0.09
N GLU A 152 -3.80 -26.89 0.59
CA GLU A 152 -3.54 -26.37 1.94
C GLU A 152 -3.25 -24.85 1.93
N THR A 153 -2.83 -24.31 0.79
CA THR A 153 -2.45 -22.90 0.64
C THR A 153 -3.59 -22.09 0.03
N ARG A 154 -4.14 -21.12 0.78
CA ARG A 154 -5.07 -20.15 0.22
C ARG A 154 -4.32 -19.15 -0.68
N CYS A 155 -4.93 -18.78 -1.79
CA CYS A 155 -4.43 -17.78 -2.72
C CYS A 155 -5.53 -16.76 -3.01
N GLN A 156 -5.20 -15.48 -2.89
CA GLN A 156 -6.03 -14.36 -3.31
C GLN A 156 -5.29 -13.55 -4.37
N ILE A 157 -6.07 -12.96 -5.28
CA ILE A 157 -5.56 -12.16 -6.39
C ILE A 157 -6.25 -10.80 -6.33
N GLU A 158 -5.45 -9.74 -6.36
CA GLU A 158 -5.92 -8.36 -6.41
C GLU A 158 -5.21 -7.61 -7.54
N GLU A 159 -5.93 -6.75 -8.26
CA GLU A 159 -5.33 -5.86 -9.26
C GLU A 159 -5.45 -4.42 -8.79
N SER A 160 -4.35 -3.67 -8.84
CA SER A 160 -4.30 -2.30 -8.35
C SER A 160 -3.44 -1.41 -9.25
N PRO A 161 -3.74 -0.09 -9.31
CA PRO A 161 -2.83 0.89 -9.89
C PRO A 161 -1.44 0.80 -9.24
N ALA A 162 -0.42 0.54 -10.04
CA ALA A 162 0.97 0.44 -9.57
C ALA A 162 1.77 1.70 -9.90
N PHE A 163 1.54 2.27 -11.08
CA PHE A 163 2.29 3.42 -11.57
C PHE A 163 1.37 4.57 -11.94
N MET A 164 1.83 5.78 -11.64
CA MET A 164 1.09 7.01 -11.89
C MET A 164 2.04 8.09 -12.38
N GLN A 165 1.49 9.08 -13.07
CA GLN A 165 2.18 10.30 -13.44
C GLN A 165 1.34 11.51 -13.07
N ALA A 166 1.99 12.62 -12.76
CA ALA A 166 1.31 13.90 -12.60
C ALA A 166 0.75 14.38 -13.95
N ASP A 167 -0.45 14.95 -13.92
CA ASP A 167 -1.05 15.66 -15.04
C ASP A 167 -1.56 17.04 -14.60
N GLY A 168 -1.96 17.89 -15.55
CA GLY A 168 -2.40 19.26 -15.26
C GLY A 168 -3.62 19.39 -14.35
N SER A 169 -4.29 18.29 -14.00
CA SER A 169 -5.47 18.23 -13.14
C SER A 169 -5.32 17.35 -11.90
N GLY A 170 -4.19 16.65 -11.75
CA GLY A 170 -3.94 15.69 -10.67
C GLY A 170 -2.99 14.58 -11.11
N ARG A 171 -3.52 13.36 -11.21
CA ARG A 171 -2.73 12.16 -11.52
C ARG A 171 -3.47 11.23 -12.46
N THR A 172 -2.72 10.58 -13.34
CA THR A 172 -3.22 9.54 -14.24
C THR A 172 -2.48 8.24 -13.97
N THR A 173 -3.21 7.14 -13.83
CA THR A 173 -2.64 5.78 -13.75
C THR A 173 -2.04 5.39 -15.09
N THR A 174 -0.78 4.95 -15.07
CA THR A 174 -0.03 4.53 -16.26
C THR A 174 0.21 3.02 -16.32
N GLY A 175 0.03 2.31 -15.20
CA GLY A 175 0.16 0.86 -15.13
C GLY A 175 -0.58 0.24 -13.96
N PHE A 176 -1.00 -1.00 -14.15
CA PHE A 176 -1.61 -1.85 -13.13
C PHE A 176 -0.68 -3.01 -12.81
N THR A 177 -0.79 -3.56 -11.61
CA THR A 177 -0.14 -4.81 -11.23
C THR A 177 -1.15 -5.71 -10.57
N SER A 178 -1.14 -6.97 -10.99
CA SER A 178 -1.86 -8.03 -10.32
C SER A 178 -0.94 -8.65 -9.25
N TYR A 179 -1.46 -8.85 -8.05
CA TYR A 179 -0.75 -9.46 -6.95
C TYR A 179 -1.45 -10.76 -6.58
N ALA A 180 -0.73 -11.87 -6.64
CA ALA A 180 -1.15 -13.10 -5.96
C ALA A 180 -0.49 -13.18 -4.59
N TYR A 181 -1.25 -13.52 -3.55
CA TYR A 181 -0.72 -13.63 -2.19
C TYR A 181 -1.51 -14.65 -1.37
N ASN A 182 -0.92 -15.13 -0.29
CA ASN A 182 -1.60 -15.98 0.67
C ASN A 182 -2.21 -15.12 1.79
N PRO A 183 -3.55 -15.09 1.95
CA PRO A 183 -4.20 -14.29 2.98
C PRO A 183 -3.96 -14.83 4.40
N ASP A 184 -3.42 -16.04 4.57
CA ASP A 184 -3.09 -16.60 5.88
C ASP A 184 -1.63 -16.32 6.30
N ALA A 185 -0.93 -15.42 5.59
CA ALA A 185 0.46 -15.03 5.83
C ALA A 185 1.48 -16.18 5.76
N GLY A 186 1.19 -17.18 4.92
CA GLY A 186 2.16 -18.18 4.52
C GLY A 186 2.77 -17.85 3.14
N PRO A 187 3.79 -18.60 2.70
CA PRO A 187 4.31 -18.44 1.36
C PRO A 187 3.31 -18.92 0.29
N ILE A 188 3.56 -18.53 -0.96
CA ILE A 188 2.84 -19.01 -2.14
C ILE A 188 3.82 -19.70 -3.09
N HIS A 189 3.39 -20.83 -3.67
CA HIS A 189 4.23 -21.60 -4.59
C HIS A 189 4.10 -21.06 -6.01
N VAL A 190 5.23 -20.69 -6.63
CA VAL A 190 5.28 -20.09 -7.97
C VAL A 190 6.26 -20.86 -8.85
N ARG A 191 5.90 -21.09 -10.11
CA ARG A 191 6.78 -21.72 -11.10
C ARG A 191 7.69 -20.69 -11.76
N ASP A 192 8.98 -21.00 -11.77
CA ASP A 192 10.05 -20.19 -12.38
C ASP A 192 9.88 -18.68 -12.11
N PRO A 193 9.78 -18.25 -10.84
CA PRO A 193 9.62 -16.85 -10.50
C PRO A 193 10.95 -16.09 -10.53
N ASP A 194 10.87 -14.78 -10.77
CA ASP A 194 12.01 -13.87 -10.68
C ASP A 194 12.17 -13.38 -9.22
N THR A 195 12.77 -14.23 -8.38
CA THR A 195 12.90 -14.02 -6.93
C THR A 195 14.23 -13.43 -6.50
N ASN A 196 14.22 -12.80 -5.33
CA ASN A 196 15.40 -12.35 -4.61
C ASN A 196 15.33 -12.84 -3.17
N ILE A 197 16.47 -12.89 -2.48
CA ILE A 197 16.53 -13.16 -1.04
C ILE A 197 16.93 -11.88 -0.30
N VAL A 198 16.15 -11.52 0.71
CA VAL A 198 16.42 -10.35 1.57
C VAL A 198 16.16 -10.73 3.03
N ASP A 199 17.16 -10.59 3.89
CA ASP A 199 17.09 -11.01 5.31
C ASP A 199 16.66 -12.49 5.50
N GLY A 200 16.96 -13.35 4.52
CA GLY A 200 16.57 -14.76 4.51
C GLY A 200 15.15 -15.05 4.01
N HIS A 201 14.41 -14.03 3.53
CA HIS A 201 13.07 -14.17 2.95
C HIS A 201 13.12 -14.15 1.43
N THR A 202 12.35 -15.03 0.78
CA THR A 202 12.23 -15.10 -0.67
C THR A 202 11.14 -14.16 -1.16
N VAL A 203 11.52 -13.12 -1.89
CA VAL A 203 10.63 -12.01 -2.27
C VAL A 203 10.65 -11.74 -3.77
N MET A 204 9.55 -11.17 -4.27
CA MET A 204 9.42 -10.65 -5.63
C MET A 204 9.13 -9.16 -5.59
N PHE A 205 9.93 -8.39 -6.32
CA PHE A 205 9.77 -6.95 -6.43
C PHE A 205 8.87 -6.58 -7.61
N VAL A 206 8.09 -5.50 -7.46
CA VAL A 206 7.42 -4.77 -8.55
C VAL A 206 8.25 -3.59 -9.02
#